data_AF-A0AB39I030-F1
#
_entry.id   AF-A0AB39I030-F1
#
_cell.length_a   1.000
_cell.length_b   1.000
_cell.length_c   1.000
_cell.angle_alpha   90.00
_cell.angle_beta   90.00
_cell.angle_gamma   90.00
#
_symmetry.space_group_name_H-M   'P 1'
#
loop_
_entity.id
_entity.type
_entity.pdbx_description
1 polymer ?
#
loop_
_entity_poly.entity_id
_entity_poly.type
_entity_poly.pdbx_seq_one_letter_code
_entity_poly.pdbx_strand_id
1 'polypeptide(L)'
;MTQTFDVEALIRLRSQTRAISDVLKAQASDYLSTLALLIRPQTLFGEYLQGAQRSSGRETQHHFKELIELYERIGSASPFQLVSELEVPLNLISTTPELFPLEYDKVLAQSGQSIRITSPVRWVVGFSSFDLAQFRSVIKDPNRSSAELYRFVVHYLVLFYCLSKSPGLSRLFEGLRFALSFERLKGFGDLPFCIISSPVRSELPDEAVIRSSTQIAGNTSFEELVSRENIMEMNDEIRQRLLLTIEGL
;
A
#
# COMPACT_ATOMS: atom_id res chain seq x y z
N MET A 1 -21.89 -25.90 11.18
CA MET A 1 -23.12 -25.08 11.28
C MET A 1 -23.13 -24.15 10.09
N THR A 2 -24.04 -24.36 9.15
CA THR A 2 -24.21 -23.55 7.95
C THR A 2 -24.72 -22.17 8.37
N GLN A 3 -23.87 -21.13 8.31
CA GLN A 3 -24.37 -19.76 8.41
C GLN A 3 -25.37 -19.55 7.27
N THR A 4 -26.63 -19.36 7.61
CA THR A 4 -27.66 -18.93 6.66
C THR A 4 -27.23 -17.57 6.14
N PHE A 5 -27.02 -17.45 4.83
CA PHE A 5 -26.63 -16.20 4.19
C PHE A 5 -27.74 -15.17 4.34
N ASP A 6 -27.56 -14.21 5.26
CA ASP A 6 -28.45 -13.08 5.46
C ASP A 6 -27.94 -11.87 4.65
N VAL A 7 -28.64 -11.60 3.55
CA VAL A 7 -28.33 -10.50 2.63
C VAL A 7 -28.45 -9.15 3.33
N GLU A 8 -29.45 -8.97 4.19
CA GLU A 8 -29.71 -7.69 4.84
C GLU A 8 -28.63 -7.38 5.88
N ALA A 9 -28.23 -8.39 6.66
CA ALA A 9 -27.09 -8.27 7.57
C ALA A 9 -25.80 -7.92 6.83
N LEU A 10 -25.53 -8.55 5.69
CA LEU A 10 -24.34 -8.27 4.87
C LEU A 10 -24.37 -6.85 4.30
N ILE A 11 -25.52 -6.38 3.79
CA ILE A 11 -25.67 -5.00 3.29
C ILE A 11 -25.39 -4.00 4.41
N ARG A 12 -25.95 -4.23 5.61
CA ARG A 12 -25.71 -3.38 6.77
C ARG A 12 -24.23 -3.34 7.14
N LEU A 13 -23.58 -4.50 7.19
CA LEU A 13 -22.18 -4.62 7.55
C LEU A 13 -21.25 -3.94 6.52
N ARG A 14 -21.56 -4.04 5.22
CA ARG A 14 -20.83 -3.31 4.16
C ARG A 14 -21.01 -1.79 4.30
N SER A 15 -22.22 -1.32 4.58
CA SER A 15 -22.46 0.10 4.81
C SER A 15 -21.69 0.63 6.03
N GLN A 16 -21.64 -0.14 7.11
CA GLN A 16 -20.88 0.19 8.31
C GLN A 16 -19.38 0.21 8.04
N THR A 17 -18.88 -0.83 7.35
CA THR A 17 -17.47 -0.94 6.94
C THR A 17 -17.04 0.27 6.11
N ARG A 18 -17.85 0.70 5.14
CA ARG A 18 -17.55 1.88 4.32
C ARG A 18 -17.46 3.15 5.16
N ALA A 19 -18.40 3.37 6.07
CA ALA A 19 -18.37 4.54 6.96
C ALA A 19 -17.13 4.54 7.86
N ILE A 20 -16.71 3.37 8.37
CA ILE A 20 -15.49 3.22 9.17
C ILE A 20 -14.25 3.49 8.31
N SER A 21 -14.18 2.91 7.12
CA SER A 21 -13.11 3.11 6.14
C SER A 21 -12.92 4.58 5.80
N ASP A 22 -14.02 5.30 5.53
CA ASP A 22 -13.98 6.73 5.18
C ASP A 22 -13.38 7.56 6.33
N VAL A 23 -13.78 7.31 7.58
CA VAL A 23 -13.24 7.99 8.77
C VAL A 23 -11.75 7.70 8.96
N LEU A 24 -11.36 6.42 8.91
CA LEU A 24 -9.96 6.02 9.13
C LEU A 24 -9.06 6.51 7.99
N LYS A 25 -9.54 6.45 6.73
CA LYS A 25 -8.80 6.92 5.57
C LYS A 25 -8.61 8.43 5.60
N ALA A 26 -9.64 9.20 5.98
CA ALA A 26 -9.53 10.65 6.14
C ALA A 26 -8.44 10.98 7.16
N GLN A 27 -8.48 10.35 8.34
CA GLN A 27 -7.47 10.56 9.38
C GLN A 27 -6.05 10.16 8.93
N ALA A 28 -5.89 9.00 8.29
CA ALA A 28 -4.59 8.56 7.78
C ALA A 28 -4.05 9.49 6.68
N SER A 29 -4.93 10.01 5.82
CA SER A 29 -4.57 10.95 4.75
C SER A 29 -4.16 12.31 5.32
N ASP A 30 -4.83 12.79 6.36
CA ASP A 30 -4.47 14.03 7.06
C ASP A 30 -3.08 13.91 7.72
N TYR A 31 -2.78 12.77 8.34
CA TYR A 31 -1.45 12.52 8.88
C TYR A 31 -0.39 12.42 7.78
N LEU A 32 -0.66 11.68 6.69
CA LEU A 32 0.28 11.54 5.58
C LEU A 32 0.56 12.89 4.93
N SER A 33 -0.46 13.72 4.69
CA SER A 33 -0.30 15.05 4.10
C SER A 33 0.48 15.99 5.01
N THR A 34 0.24 15.94 6.33
CA THR A 34 1.00 16.70 7.33
C THR A 34 2.48 16.29 7.32
N LEU A 35 2.76 14.99 7.18
CA LEU A 35 4.12 14.44 7.18
C LEU A 35 4.77 14.40 5.78
N ALA A 36 4.06 14.76 4.71
CA ALA A 36 4.52 14.64 3.33
C ALA A 36 5.84 15.40 3.08
N LEU A 37 6.03 16.53 3.77
CA LEU A 37 7.25 17.33 3.67
C LEU A 37 8.50 16.63 4.22
N LEU A 38 8.35 15.54 4.97
CA LEU A 38 9.45 14.70 5.44
C LEU A 38 9.76 13.56 4.45
N ILE A 39 8.88 13.30 3.49
CA ILE A 39 9.02 12.28 2.43
C ILE A 39 9.50 13.00 1.17
N ARG A 40 10.73 13.52 1.19
CA ARG A 40 11.28 14.32 0.07
C ARG A 40 12.40 13.59 -0.66
N PRO A 41 12.17 13.10 -1.88
CA PRO A 41 13.24 12.53 -2.71
C PRO A 41 14.42 13.50 -2.89
N GLN A 42 14.17 14.82 -2.91
CA GLN A 42 15.18 15.85 -3.13
C GLN A 42 16.29 15.83 -2.08
N THR A 43 15.99 15.49 -0.82
CA THR A 43 17.00 15.46 0.25
C THR A 43 17.97 14.29 0.11
N LEU A 44 17.53 13.20 -0.51
CA LEU A 44 18.34 11.99 -0.68
C LEU A 44 19.08 11.97 -2.02
N PHE A 45 18.40 12.39 -3.10
CA PHE A 45 18.90 12.22 -4.47
C PHE A 45 19.45 13.50 -5.09
N GLY A 46 19.20 14.68 -4.51
CA GLY A 46 19.84 15.94 -4.91
C GLY A 46 19.88 16.13 -6.44
N GLU A 47 21.09 16.31 -6.98
CA GLU A 47 21.35 16.56 -8.40
C GLU A 47 20.91 15.43 -9.37
N TYR A 48 20.62 14.23 -8.86
CA TYR A 48 20.09 13.13 -9.66
C TYR A 48 18.59 13.26 -9.94
N LEU A 49 17.90 14.25 -9.38
CA LEU A 49 16.51 14.57 -9.72
C LEU A 49 16.42 15.74 -10.70
N GLN A 50 15.45 15.67 -11.60
CA GLN A 50 15.21 16.74 -12.56
C GLN A 50 14.84 18.04 -11.82
N GLY A 51 15.54 19.13 -12.13
CA GLY A 51 15.27 20.46 -11.56
C GLY A 51 15.81 20.69 -10.14
N ALA A 52 16.53 19.74 -9.55
CA ALA A 52 17.18 19.93 -8.26
C ALA A 52 18.43 20.82 -8.38
N GLN A 53 18.73 21.58 -7.32
CA GLN A 53 19.99 22.32 -7.25
C GLN A 53 21.17 21.35 -7.19
N ARG A 54 22.26 21.68 -7.87
CA ARG A 54 23.49 20.89 -7.83
C ARG A 54 24.08 20.92 -6.43
N SER A 55 23.86 19.86 -5.68
CA SER A 55 24.53 19.57 -4.42
C SER A 55 25.24 18.23 -4.57
N SER A 56 26.53 18.28 -4.86
CA SER A 56 27.38 17.10 -5.04
C SER A 56 27.91 16.62 -3.69
N GLY A 57 27.02 16.00 -2.90
CA GLY A 57 27.37 15.35 -1.64
C GLY A 57 27.74 13.87 -1.84
N ARG A 58 28.79 13.38 -1.17
CA ARG A 58 29.15 11.95 -1.17
C ARG A 58 27.99 11.06 -0.72
N GLU A 59 27.16 11.56 0.19
CA GLU A 59 25.97 10.88 0.70
C GLU A 59 24.87 10.75 -0.36
N THR A 60 24.62 11.80 -1.16
CA THR A 60 23.70 11.77 -2.30
C THR A 60 24.11 10.74 -3.35
N GLN A 61 25.41 10.65 -3.66
CA GLN A 61 25.94 9.64 -4.59
C GLN A 61 25.74 8.21 -4.05
N HIS A 62 25.95 8.02 -2.74
CA HIS A 62 25.72 6.73 -2.09
C HIS A 62 24.26 6.32 -2.16
N HIS A 63 23.33 7.22 -1.83
CA HIS A 63 21.89 6.96 -1.91
C HIS A 63 21.43 6.61 -3.33
N PHE A 64 21.93 7.36 -4.31
CA PHE A 64 21.59 7.11 -5.70
C PHE A 64 22.12 5.77 -6.20
N LYS A 65 23.34 5.38 -5.81
CA LYS A 65 23.89 4.05 -6.12
C LYS A 65 23.02 2.92 -5.54
N GLU A 66 22.60 3.03 -4.28
CA GLU A 66 21.71 2.02 -3.68
C GLU A 66 20.35 1.94 -4.40
N LEU A 67 19.83 3.07 -4.89
CA LEU A 67 18.60 3.07 -5.70
C LEU A 67 18.81 2.37 -7.05
N ILE A 68 19.94 2.56 -7.72
CA ILE A 68 20.30 1.83 -8.96
C ILE A 68 20.31 0.33 -8.70
N GLU A 69 21.02 -0.13 -7.67
CA GLU A 69 21.10 -1.55 -7.31
C GLU A 69 19.71 -2.14 -7.01
N LEU A 70 18.85 -1.36 -6.34
CA LEU A 70 17.47 -1.74 -6.07
C LEU A 70 16.64 -1.85 -7.36
N TYR A 71 16.78 -0.88 -8.26
CA TYR A 71 16.09 -0.84 -9.55
C TYR A 71 16.56 -1.97 -10.47
N GLU A 72 17.86 -2.22 -10.61
CA GLU A 72 18.39 -3.29 -11.45
C GLU A 72 17.87 -4.66 -11.00
N ARG A 73 17.88 -4.91 -9.68
CA ARG A 73 17.39 -6.16 -9.11
C ARG A 73 15.89 -6.38 -9.33
N ILE A 74 15.07 -5.34 -9.15
CA ILE A 74 13.61 -5.46 -9.20
C ILE A 74 13.08 -5.28 -10.62
N GLY A 75 13.53 -4.24 -11.31
CA GLY A 75 13.09 -3.85 -12.65
C GLY A 75 13.38 -4.92 -13.69
N SER A 76 14.55 -5.58 -13.64
CA SER A 76 14.87 -6.66 -14.59
C SER A 76 14.11 -7.97 -14.33
N ALA A 77 13.59 -8.15 -13.11
CA ALA A 77 12.86 -9.35 -12.72
C ALA A 77 11.40 -9.34 -13.22
N SER A 78 10.79 -10.52 -13.25
CA SER A 78 9.34 -10.67 -13.48
C SER A 78 8.56 -10.00 -12.34
N PRO A 79 7.47 -9.27 -12.62
CA PRO A 79 6.75 -9.16 -13.90
C PRO A 79 7.17 -7.96 -14.78
N PHE A 80 8.21 -7.22 -14.40
CA PHE A 80 8.54 -5.93 -15.01
C PHE A 80 9.42 -6.07 -16.25
N GLN A 81 10.49 -6.86 -16.17
CA GLN A 81 11.40 -7.14 -17.29
C GLN A 81 11.89 -5.87 -18.01
N LEU A 82 12.14 -4.81 -17.24
CA LEU A 82 12.71 -3.57 -17.72
C LEU A 82 14.19 -3.80 -18.04
N VAL A 83 14.57 -3.48 -19.28
CA VAL A 83 15.94 -3.63 -19.81
C VAL A 83 16.72 -2.33 -19.83
N SER A 84 16.06 -1.20 -19.56
CA SER A 84 16.68 0.11 -19.51
C SER A 84 17.40 0.33 -18.19
N GLU A 85 18.54 1.00 -18.21
CA GLU A 85 19.15 1.54 -17.00
C GLU A 85 18.29 2.66 -16.40
N LEU A 86 18.56 3.01 -15.15
CA LEU A 86 17.87 4.10 -14.48
C LEU A 86 18.24 5.44 -15.15
N GLU A 87 17.26 6.18 -15.68
CA GLU A 87 17.46 7.47 -16.33
C GLU A 87 18.04 8.51 -15.35
N VAL A 88 19.00 9.31 -15.83
CA VAL A 88 19.61 10.41 -15.06
C VAL A 88 19.52 11.71 -15.87
N PRO A 89 18.91 12.78 -15.33
CA PRO A 89 18.26 12.85 -14.02
C PRO A 89 16.92 12.08 -13.99
N LEU A 90 16.54 11.58 -12.81
CA LEU A 90 15.23 10.99 -12.57
C LEU A 90 14.13 12.03 -12.78
N ASN A 91 13.18 11.70 -13.66
CA ASN A 91 11.97 12.49 -13.84
C ASN A 91 10.86 11.97 -12.93
N LEU A 92 10.75 12.57 -11.75
CA LEU A 92 9.66 12.28 -10.80
C LEU A 92 8.55 13.30 -10.98
N ILE A 93 7.36 12.82 -11.30
CA ILE A 93 6.15 13.63 -11.42
C ILE A 93 5.24 13.37 -10.22
N SER A 94 4.43 14.37 -9.87
CA SER A 94 3.36 14.22 -8.88
C SER A 94 3.80 13.63 -7.53
N THR A 95 4.96 14.06 -7.01
CA THR A 95 5.60 13.50 -5.79
C THR A 95 4.89 13.77 -4.46
N THR A 96 3.61 14.15 -4.50
CA THR A 96 2.76 14.25 -3.31
C THR A 96 2.30 12.84 -2.90
N PRO A 97 2.62 12.36 -1.69
CA PRO A 97 2.16 11.05 -1.23
C PRO A 97 0.64 11.03 -1.00
N GLU A 98 0.00 9.94 -1.43
CA GLU A 98 -1.44 9.68 -1.30
C GLU A 98 -1.70 8.22 -0.90
N LEU A 99 -2.93 7.97 -0.40
CA LEU A 99 -3.38 6.65 0.03
C LEU A 99 -4.30 5.99 -1.02
N PHE A 100 -3.81 4.89 -1.58
CA PHE A 100 -4.57 4.02 -2.47
C PHE A 100 -5.06 2.77 -1.72
N PRO A 101 -6.27 2.26 -2.01
CA PRO A 101 -6.74 1.02 -1.38
C PRO A 101 -5.77 -0.14 -1.60
N LEU A 102 -5.50 -0.92 -0.55
CA LEU A 102 -4.78 -2.17 -0.69
C LEU A 102 -5.70 -3.19 -1.38
N GLU A 103 -5.27 -3.71 -2.53
CA GLU A 103 -6.00 -4.72 -3.28
C GLU A 103 -5.17 -5.99 -3.50
N TYR A 104 -5.81 -7.15 -3.38
CA TYR A 104 -5.20 -8.44 -3.67
C TYR A 104 -6.18 -9.43 -4.30
N ASP A 105 -5.67 -10.40 -5.06
CA ASP A 105 -6.49 -11.42 -5.70
C ASP A 105 -6.59 -12.67 -4.79
N LYS A 106 -7.82 -13.09 -4.45
CA LYS A 106 -8.14 -14.33 -3.72
C LYS A 106 -8.82 -15.32 -4.66
N VAL A 107 -8.29 -16.54 -4.75
CA VAL A 107 -8.92 -17.63 -5.50
C VAL A 107 -9.85 -18.39 -4.57
N LEU A 108 -11.14 -18.47 -4.92
CA LEU A 108 -12.10 -19.26 -4.16
C LEU A 108 -11.87 -20.76 -4.38
N ALA A 109 -11.75 -21.52 -3.30
CA ALA A 109 -11.39 -22.93 -3.35
C ALA A 109 -12.43 -23.77 -4.11
N GLN A 110 -13.71 -23.44 -3.99
CA GLN A 110 -14.81 -24.24 -4.55
C GLN A 110 -15.07 -23.99 -6.04
N SER A 111 -14.79 -22.78 -6.55
CA SER A 111 -15.06 -22.42 -7.95
C SER A 111 -13.80 -22.19 -8.78
N GLY A 112 -12.63 -22.05 -8.15
CA GLY A 112 -11.40 -21.62 -8.82
C GLY A 112 -11.45 -20.17 -9.31
N GLN A 113 -12.54 -19.44 -9.01
CA GLN A 113 -12.73 -18.07 -9.45
C GLN A 113 -11.81 -17.13 -8.66
N SER A 114 -11.10 -16.26 -9.37
CA SER A 114 -10.31 -15.18 -8.77
C SER A 114 -11.21 -13.98 -8.47
N ILE A 115 -11.25 -13.57 -7.21
CA ILE A 115 -11.98 -12.40 -6.73
C ILE A 115 -10.97 -11.37 -6.21
N ARG A 116 -11.15 -10.11 -6.61
CA ARG A 116 -10.36 -9.01 -6.08
C ARG A 116 -10.90 -8.60 -4.72
N ILE A 117 -10.04 -8.67 -3.72
CA ILE A 117 -10.32 -8.20 -2.37
C ILE A 117 -9.72 -6.81 -2.18
N THR A 118 -10.51 -5.90 -1.62
CA THR A 118 -10.06 -4.57 -1.20
C THR A 118 -10.09 -4.48 0.32
N SER A 119 -9.00 -4.01 0.94
CA SER A 119 -8.97 -3.78 2.38
C SER A 119 -9.52 -2.39 2.72
N PRO A 120 -10.47 -2.27 3.66
CA PRO A 120 -11.02 -0.99 4.11
C PRO A 120 -10.13 -0.28 5.15
N VAL A 121 -9.12 -0.96 5.70
CA VAL A 121 -8.31 -0.48 6.84
C VAL A 121 -6.82 -0.46 6.54
N ARG A 122 -6.43 -0.73 5.29
CA ARG A 122 -5.04 -0.78 4.83
C ARG A 122 -4.91 -0.10 3.48
N TRP A 123 -3.89 0.73 3.33
CA TRP A 123 -3.67 1.53 2.14
C TRP A 123 -2.22 1.43 1.69
N VAL A 124 -2.04 1.34 0.38
CA VAL A 124 -0.74 1.52 -0.26
C VAL A 124 -0.46 3.02 -0.34
N VAL A 125 0.71 3.44 0.15
CA VAL A 125 1.22 4.78 -0.09
C VAL A 125 1.81 4.82 -1.50
N GLY A 126 1.33 5.74 -2.32
CA GLY A 126 1.87 6.02 -3.64
C GLY A 126 2.00 7.52 -3.86
N PHE A 127 2.56 7.93 -4.98
CA PHE A 127 2.51 9.33 -5.41
C PHE A 127 1.20 9.60 -6.17
N SER A 128 0.71 10.84 -6.14
CA SER A 128 -0.50 11.23 -6.89
C SER A 128 -0.38 10.78 -8.35
N SER A 129 -1.46 10.26 -8.93
CA SER A 129 -1.50 9.67 -10.28
C SER A 129 -0.77 8.33 -10.47
N PHE A 130 -0.24 7.71 -9.41
CA PHE A 130 0.37 6.37 -9.45
C PHE A 130 -0.46 5.34 -8.69
N ASP A 131 -1.77 5.26 -8.98
CA ASP A 131 -2.65 4.34 -8.28
C ASP A 131 -2.34 2.86 -8.58
N LEU A 132 -2.60 2.00 -7.58
CA LEU A 132 -2.28 0.57 -7.64
C LEU A 132 -3.09 -0.18 -8.71
N ALA A 133 -4.32 0.26 -8.98
CA ALA A 133 -5.21 -0.40 -9.94
C ALA A 133 -4.72 -0.20 -11.37
N GLN A 134 -4.35 1.04 -11.73
CA GLN A 134 -3.72 1.38 -13.00
C GLN A 134 -2.39 0.65 -13.16
N PHE A 135 -1.55 0.63 -12.12
CA PHE A 135 -0.28 -0.09 -12.18
C PHE A 135 -0.50 -1.59 -12.50
N ARG A 136 -1.48 -2.22 -11.85
CA ARG A 136 -1.86 -3.61 -12.13
C ARG A 136 -2.33 -3.79 -13.58
N SER A 137 -3.08 -2.84 -14.11
CA SER A 137 -3.52 -2.85 -15.52
C SER A 137 -2.33 -2.80 -16.47
N VAL A 138 -1.39 -1.88 -16.24
CA VAL A 138 -0.15 -1.74 -17.03
C VAL A 138 0.68 -3.03 -17.00
N ILE A 139 0.80 -3.70 -15.84
CA ILE A 139 1.54 -4.97 -15.76
C ILE A 139 0.88 -6.07 -16.59
N LYS A 140 -0.46 -6.15 -16.55
CA LYS A 140 -1.24 -7.21 -17.21
C LYS A 140 -1.44 -6.99 -18.70
N ASP A 141 -1.26 -5.77 -19.21
CA ASP A 141 -1.40 -5.45 -20.63
C ASP A 141 -0.24 -6.06 -21.46
N PRO A 142 -0.52 -6.97 -22.42
CA PRO A 142 0.50 -7.52 -23.30
C PRO A 142 1.20 -6.47 -24.18
N ASN A 143 0.52 -5.35 -24.47
CA ASN A 143 1.03 -4.24 -25.28
C ASN A 143 1.46 -3.04 -24.41
N ARG A 144 1.73 -3.28 -23.13
CA ARG A 144 2.09 -2.25 -22.16
C ARG A 144 3.24 -1.37 -22.63
N SER A 145 3.12 -0.08 -22.34
CA SER A 145 4.20 0.88 -22.56
C SER A 145 5.34 0.65 -21.57
N SER A 146 6.53 0.30 -22.07
CA SER A 146 7.73 0.16 -21.22
C SER A 146 8.05 1.45 -20.46
N ALA A 147 7.79 2.61 -21.06
CA ALA A 147 8.00 3.91 -20.41
C ALA A 147 6.99 4.19 -19.29
N GLU A 148 5.73 3.75 -19.44
CA GLU A 148 4.74 3.83 -18.36
C GLU A 148 5.08 2.87 -17.22
N LEU A 149 5.41 1.62 -17.56
CA LEU A 149 5.82 0.63 -16.58
C LEU A 149 7.06 1.07 -15.79
N TYR A 150 8.06 1.59 -16.50
CA TYR A 150 9.26 2.19 -15.92
C TYR A 150 8.90 3.28 -14.91
N ARG A 151 8.03 4.23 -15.30
CA ARG A 151 7.58 5.31 -14.42
C ARG A 151 6.95 4.77 -13.15
N PHE A 152 6.03 3.81 -13.22
CA PHE A 152 5.44 3.19 -12.03
C PHE A 152 6.48 2.58 -11.10
N VAL A 153 7.37 1.73 -11.63
CA VAL A 153 8.40 1.06 -10.84
C VAL A 153 9.30 2.07 -10.14
N VAL A 154 9.79 3.08 -10.86
CA VAL A 154 10.69 4.10 -10.29
C VAL A 154 10.00 4.92 -9.20
N HIS A 155 8.75 5.33 -9.39
CA HIS A 155 8.02 6.14 -8.40
C HIS A 155 7.79 5.37 -7.10
N TYR A 156 7.39 4.10 -7.19
CA TYR A 156 7.23 3.25 -6.00
C TYR A 156 8.58 2.94 -5.33
N LEU A 157 9.65 2.67 -6.08
CA LEU A 157 10.98 2.43 -5.51
C LEU A 157 11.55 3.66 -4.80
N VAL A 158 11.39 4.85 -5.39
CA VAL A 158 11.81 6.10 -4.77
C VAL A 158 11.06 6.36 -3.48
N LEU A 159 9.73 6.18 -3.49
CA LEU A 159 8.90 6.36 -2.30
C LEU A 159 9.31 5.38 -1.19
N PHE A 160 9.47 4.10 -1.53
CA PHE A 160 9.98 3.07 -0.62
C PHE A 160 11.34 3.44 -0.04
N TYR A 161 12.27 3.88 -0.89
CA TYR A 161 13.60 4.29 -0.46
C TYR A 161 13.54 5.45 0.54
N CYS A 162 12.76 6.49 0.24
CA CYS A 162 12.59 7.64 1.13
C CYS A 162 12.06 7.26 2.51
N LEU A 163 11.04 6.39 2.55
CA LEU A 163 10.42 5.95 3.79
C LEU A 163 11.31 4.98 4.56
N SER A 164 12.00 4.06 3.88
CA SER A 164 12.92 3.09 4.52
C SER A 164 14.16 3.75 5.14
N LYS A 165 14.62 4.88 4.59
CA LYS A 165 15.72 5.67 5.17
C LYS A 165 15.29 6.62 6.29
N SER A 166 14.00 6.67 6.60
CA SER A 166 13.42 7.59 7.58
C SER A 166 12.76 6.86 8.76
N PRO A 167 13.53 6.16 9.62
CA PRO A 167 12.96 5.36 10.71
C PRO A 167 12.15 6.19 11.72
N GLY A 168 12.39 7.50 11.79
CA GLY A 168 11.57 8.43 12.56
C GLY A 168 10.13 8.50 12.07
N LEU A 169 9.88 8.42 10.76
CA LEU A 169 8.55 8.43 10.18
C LEU A 169 7.76 7.18 10.57
N SER A 170 8.37 6.00 10.48
CA SER A 170 7.72 4.75 10.92
C SER A 170 7.25 4.84 12.37
N ARG A 171 8.10 5.34 13.28
CA ARG A 171 7.74 5.53 14.69
C ARG A 171 6.65 6.57 14.93
N LEU A 172 6.63 7.66 14.14
CA LEU A 172 5.58 8.67 14.23
C LEU A 172 4.23 8.09 13.79
N PHE A 173 4.20 7.38 12.66
CA PHE A 173 3.01 6.70 12.16
C PHE A 173 2.49 5.64 13.15
N GLU A 174 3.37 4.85 13.76
CA GLU A 174 3.06 3.93 14.84
C GLU A 174 2.46 4.66 16.07
N GLY A 175 3.07 5.77 16.50
CA GLY A 175 2.55 6.62 17.58
C GLY A 175 1.17 7.22 17.27
N LEU A 176 0.89 7.49 16.00
CA LEU A 176 -0.41 7.95 15.49
C LEU A 176 -1.43 6.81 15.30
N ARG A 177 -1.05 5.55 15.62
CA ARG A 177 -1.84 4.32 15.45
C ARG A 177 -2.02 3.83 14.02
N PHE A 178 -1.32 4.43 13.08
CA PHE A 178 -1.37 4.07 11.66
C PHE A 178 -0.04 3.50 11.22
N ALA A 179 0.25 2.26 11.63
CA ALA A 179 1.56 1.64 11.44
C ALA A 179 1.97 1.61 9.96
N LEU A 180 3.21 2.03 9.69
CA LEU A 180 3.85 1.96 8.38
C LEU A 180 4.66 0.66 8.26
N SER A 181 4.28 -0.21 7.34
CA SER A 181 4.98 -1.46 7.02
C SER A 181 5.46 -1.47 5.56
N PHE A 182 6.34 -2.42 5.24
CA PHE A 182 6.81 -2.68 3.87
C PHE A 182 6.43 -4.09 3.46
N GLU A 183 5.69 -4.22 2.36
CA GLU A 183 5.11 -5.50 1.94
C GLU A 183 5.30 -5.75 0.44
N ARG A 184 5.44 -7.02 0.07
CA ARG A 184 5.44 -7.45 -1.33
C ARG A 184 4.04 -7.92 -1.71
N LEU A 185 3.45 -7.26 -2.69
CA LEU A 185 2.11 -7.56 -3.15
C LEU A 185 2.13 -8.60 -4.26
N LYS A 186 1.23 -9.59 -4.18
CA LYS A 186 1.11 -10.63 -5.21
C LYS A 186 0.81 -9.99 -6.57
N GLY A 187 1.58 -10.39 -7.57
CA GLY A 187 1.48 -9.88 -8.94
C GLY A 187 2.38 -8.69 -9.26
N PHE A 188 3.19 -8.22 -8.31
CA PHE A 188 4.16 -7.13 -8.49
C PHE A 188 5.61 -7.57 -8.27
N GLY A 189 5.88 -8.87 -8.31
CA GLY A 189 7.23 -9.42 -8.09
C GLY A 189 7.77 -9.07 -6.70
N ASP A 190 9.04 -8.69 -6.64
CA ASP A 190 9.73 -8.31 -5.41
C ASP A 190 9.65 -6.81 -5.07
N LEU A 191 8.82 -6.04 -5.79
CA LEU A 191 8.63 -4.62 -5.53
C LEU A 191 8.09 -4.39 -4.11
N PRO A 192 8.80 -3.66 -3.24
CA PRO A 192 8.32 -3.33 -1.92
C PRO A 192 7.34 -2.16 -1.96
N PHE A 193 6.15 -2.35 -1.40
CA PHE A 193 5.15 -1.31 -1.21
C PHE A 193 5.17 -0.81 0.22
N CYS A 194 4.97 0.49 0.38
CA CYS A 194 4.75 1.11 1.68
C CYS A 194 3.26 1.00 2.03
N ILE A 195 2.93 0.35 3.13
CA ILE A 195 1.54 0.13 3.56
C ILE A 195 1.30 0.87 4.86
N ILE A 196 0.24 1.68 4.90
CA ILE A 196 -0.29 2.24 6.15
C ILE A 196 -1.48 1.40 6.58
N SER A 197 -1.41 0.86 7.79
CA SER A 197 -2.47 0.03 8.39
C SER A 197 -3.12 0.73 9.57
N SER A 198 -4.45 0.71 9.63
CA SER A 198 -5.19 1.25 10.76
C SER A 198 -5.09 0.35 12.01
N PRO A 199 -5.46 0.83 13.21
CA PRO A 199 -5.49 0.01 14.42
C PRO A 199 -6.68 -0.97 14.47
N VAL A 200 -7.65 -0.81 13.57
CA VAL A 200 -8.81 -1.69 13.40
C VAL A 200 -8.46 -2.77 12.37
N ARG A 201 -8.84 -4.01 12.67
CA ARG A 201 -8.72 -5.15 11.74
C ARG A 201 -9.95 -5.27 10.86
N SER A 202 -9.79 -5.92 9.72
CA SER A 202 -10.87 -6.35 8.83
C SER A 202 -10.72 -7.84 8.56
N GLU A 203 -11.82 -8.48 8.21
CA GLU A 203 -11.86 -9.90 7.93
C GLU A 203 -12.75 -10.23 6.73
N LEU A 204 -12.47 -11.37 6.11
CA LEU A 204 -13.33 -11.92 5.08
C LEU A 204 -14.34 -12.87 5.71
N PRO A 205 -15.63 -12.81 5.32
CA PRO A 205 -16.57 -13.85 5.68
C PRO A 205 -16.26 -15.15 4.93
N ASP A 206 -17.03 -16.19 5.21
CA ASP A 206 -16.93 -17.48 4.51
C ASP A 206 -17.00 -17.33 2.99
N GLU A 207 -16.25 -18.17 2.25
CA GLU A 207 -16.20 -18.11 0.78
C GLU A 207 -17.57 -18.29 0.12
N ALA A 208 -18.50 -18.98 0.79
CA ALA A 208 -19.88 -19.11 0.32
C ALA A 208 -20.60 -17.75 0.27
N VAL A 209 -20.40 -16.91 1.29
CA VAL A 209 -20.96 -15.55 1.40
C VAL A 209 -20.37 -14.66 0.31
N ILE A 210 -19.04 -14.71 0.14
CA ILE A 210 -18.34 -13.95 -0.90
C ILE A 210 -18.88 -14.32 -2.28
N ARG A 211 -18.93 -15.62 -2.59
CA ARG A 211 -19.42 -16.12 -3.88
C ARG A 211 -20.86 -15.68 -4.15
N SER A 212 -21.76 -15.88 -3.19
CA SER A 212 -23.16 -15.47 -3.32
C SER A 212 -23.28 -13.96 -3.55
N SER A 213 -22.54 -13.16 -2.79
CA SER A 213 -22.52 -11.70 -2.95
C SER A 213 -22.01 -11.26 -4.32
N THR A 214 -20.89 -11.84 -4.80
CA THR A 214 -20.32 -11.47 -6.10
C THR A 214 -21.18 -11.94 -7.28
N GLN A 215 -21.85 -13.09 -7.15
CA GLN A 215 -22.81 -13.57 -8.15
C GLN A 215 -24.04 -12.67 -8.23
N ILE A 216 -24.59 -12.24 -7.10
CA ILE A 216 -25.73 -11.31 -7.04
C ILE A 216 -25.33 -9.95 -7.62
N ALA A 217 -24.14 -9.45 -7.29
CA ALA A 217 -23.65 -8.16 -7.76
C ALA A 217 -23.18 -8.16 -9.24
N GLY A 218 -22.97 -9.34 -9.83
CA GLY A 218 -22.47 -9.48 -11.20
C GLY A 218 -21.03 -8.99 -11.40
N ASN A 219 -20.21 -8.99 -10.34
CA ASN A 219 -18.82 -8.55 -10.40
C ASN A 219 -17.87 -9.57 -9.73
N THR A 220 -16.57 -9.33 -9.81
CA THR A 220 -15.53 -10.18 -9.22
C THR A 220 -14.72 -9.43 -8.16
N SER A 221 -15.38 -8.54 -7.42
CA SER A 221 -14.76 -7.79 -6.33
C SER A 221 -15.53 -7.92 -5.02
N PHE A 222 -14.78 -7.92 -3.93
CA PHE A 222 -15.32 -7.96 -2.58
C PHE A 222 -14.48 -7.07 -1.66
N GLU A 223 -15.12 -6.44 -0.68
CA GLU A 223 -14.45 -5.63 0.33
C GLU A 223 -14.40 -6.43 1.62
N GLU A 224 -13.25 -6.47 2.29
CA GLU A 224 -13.19 -7.04 3.64
C GLU A 224 -14.14 -6.29 4.56
N LEU A 225 -14.61 -6.93 5.62
CA LEU A 225 -15.63 -6.38 6.50
C LEU A 225 -15.03 -6.02 7.84
N VAL A 226 -15.54 -4.96 8.45
CA VAL A 226 -15.18 -4.54 9.81
C VAL A 226 -16.37 -4.75 10.72
N SER A 227 -16.24 -5.67 11.67
CA SER A 227 -17.23 -5.96 12.69
C SER A 227 -17.08 -5.05 13.91
N ARG A 228 -18.08 -5.07 14.79
CA ARG A 228 -18.01 -4.34 16.07
C ARG A 228 -16.87 -4.88 16.94
N GLU A 229 -16.68 -6.19 16.91
CA GLU A 229 -15.66 -6.91 17.64
C GLU A 229 -14.26 -6.42 17.21
N ASN A 230 -14.04 -6.20 15.91
CA ASN A 230 -12.78 -5.65 15.41
C ASN A 230 -12.45 -4.26 15.98
N ILE A 231 -13.47 -3.44 16.28
CA ILE A 231 -13.30 -2.12 16.91
C ILE A 231 -13.02 -2.27 18.41
N MET A 232 -13.75 -3.15 19.10
CA MET A 232 -13.55 -3.37 20.54
C MET A 232 -12.17 -3.98 20.84
N GLU A 233 -11.65 -4.78 19.91
CA GLU A 233 -10.34 -5.43 19.97
C GLU A 233 -9.22 -4.62 19.30
N MET A 234 -9.46 -3.34 19.00
CA MET A 234 -8.47 -2.45 18.39
C MET A 234 -7.11 -2.56 19.08
N ASN A 235 -6.06 -2.60 18.25
CA ASN A 235 -4.71 -2.66 18.74
C ASN A 235 -4.32 -1.32 19.39
N ASP A 236 -3.95 -1.36 20.66
CA ASP A 236 -3.40 -0.22 21.36
C ASP A 236 -2.04 -0.63 21.93
N GLU A 237 -0.99 -0.27 21.20
CA GLU A 237 0.39 -0.61 21.55
C GLU A 237 0.88 0.11 22.80
N ILE A 238 0.29 1.27 23.16
CA ILE A 238 0.67 1.96 24.41
C ILE A 238 0.06 1.18 25.57
N ARG A 239 -1.24 0.84 25.48
CA ARG A 239 -1.90 -0.03 26.47
C ARG A 239 -1.13 -1.34 26.64
N GLN A 240 -0.76 -2.00 25.54
CA GLN A 240 0.03 -3.24 25.59
C GLN A 240 1.39 -3.04 26.26
N ARG A 241 2.15 -2.01 25.89
CA ARG A 241 3.44 -1.69 26.53
C ARG A 241 3.28 -1.42 28.03
N LEU A 242 2.24 -0.69 28.44
CA LEU A 242 1.97 -0.40 29.84
C LEU A 242 1.60 -1.66 30.63
N LEU A 243 0.78 -2.54 30.04
CA LEU A 243 0.43 -3.83 30.63
C LEU A 243 1.66 -4.71 30.82
N LEU A 244 2.51 -4.85 29.79
CA LEU A 244 3.78 -5.59 29.90
C LEU A 244 4.68 -5.04 31.01
N THR A 245 4.75 -3.71 31.13
CA THR A 245 5.59 -3.04 32.15
C THR A 245 5.14 -3.38 33.58
N ILE A 246 3.83 -3.51 33.84
CA ILE A 246 3.31 -3.85 35.17
C ILE A 246 3.23 -5.36 35.42
N GLU A 247 3.10 -6.16 34.36
CA GLU A 247 3.05 -7.63 34.41
C GLU A 247 4.46 -8.25 34.51
N GLY A 248 5.52 -7.46 34.36
CA GLY A 248 6.90 -7.89 34.60
C GLY A 248 7.47 -8.80 33.50
N LEU A 249 6.97 -8.68 32.27
CA LEU A 249 7.52 -9.30 31.07
C LEU A 249 8.41 -8.32 30.30
#